data_AF-A0A3D4WRC4-F1
#
_entry.id   AF-A0A3D4WRC4-F1
#
_cell.length_a   1.000
_cell.length_b   1.000
_cell.length_c   1.000
_cell.angle_alpha   90.00
_cell.angle_beta   90.00
_cell.angle_gamma   90.00
#
_symmetry.space_group_name_H-M   'P 1'
#
loop_
_entity.id
_entity.type
_entity.pdbx_description
1 polymer ?
#
loop_
_entity_poly.entity_id
_entity_poly.type
_entity_poly.pdbx_seq_one_letter_code
_entity_poly.pdbx_strand_id
1 'polypeptide(L)'
;MLRFWRLGYVRTELACLGRLGNPIRMDLPDRPTWAVIKHLVAGGGLSPTGKQVVAELLDGLAGILGEEFPERIFDKFGGLPGHLLLLGSHRIALPQFLSFALALRVAARDPTFRPVLNGAVAGMDVPAWYHLLLQLEAGRACREMGYQVTYEPAIVGSASKADLMVEGGDEPWLVETTVVLRADADKSWERYEDTFMDRIRAIEHRNRVTCVIVLNDHPADKPANGGLGSITEAWLTEIDSAAKTARAAMAPQVVPAEHGSVTIHPDGVPTGTATFTGALQERDGWKRLRRALAGKAKQIDGTIPVWVRIDCQDGLLAFGQWPKMPYAERIASMADAIHNEIQWPRCARGVVLSSGPALSMGATETNVETLTTETDNGIIMRRLTAPHLVRETVIIPVTPAGWSVARQWRDAYGTEARWVQSDLAAAGYPHMNELQLE
;
A
#
# COMPACT_ATOMS: atom_id res chain seq x y z
N MET A 1 -10.31 -23.58 -11.96
CA MET A 1 -10.11 -22.91 -13.27
C MET A 1 -10.68 -21.49 -13.17
N LEU A 2 -9.91 -20.55 -12.62
CA LEU A 2 -10.33 -19.15 -12.42
C LEU A 2 -10.31 -18.45 -13.79
N ARG A 3 -11.49 -18.04 -14.29
CA ARG A 3 -11.65 -17.35 -15.58
C ARG A 3 -11.41 -15.84 -15.40
N PHE A 4 -10.88 -15.20 -16.44
CA PHE A 4 -10.56 -13.77 -16.56
C PHE A 4 -11.82 -12.88 -16.56
N TRP A 5 -11.85 -11.76 -15.82
CA TRP A 5 -13.00 -10.82 -15.80
C TRP A 5 -12.66 -9.34 -15.48
N ARG A 6 -13.53 -8.46 -16.01
CA ARG A 6 -13.45 -6.98 -16.21
C ARG A 6 -13.54 -6.08 -14.95
N LEU A 7 -12.86 -4.92 -14.98
CA LEU A 7 -12.91 -3.85 -13.95
C LEU A 7 -12.87 -2.41 -14.49
N GLY A 8 -13.95 -1.63 -14.31
CA GLY A 8 -13.99 -0.18 -14.60
C GLY A 8 -13.45 0.63 -13.43
N TYR A 9 -12.62 1.65 -13.72
CA TYR A 9 -12.01 2.56 -12.74
C TYR A 9 -12.66 3.94 -12.84
N VAL A 10 -13.20 4.47 -11.73
CA VAL A 10 -13.69 5.85 -11.62
C VAL A 10 -12.74 6.61 -10.69
N ARG A 11 -12.08 7.65 -11.20
CA ARG A 11 -10.97 8.35 -10.51
C ARG A 11 -11.42 9.74 -10.05
N THR A 12 -11.80 9.87 -8.79
CA THR A 12 -11.92 11.20 -8.16
C THR A 12 -10.93 11.43 -7.03
N GLU A 13 -10.43 10.40 -6.33
CA GLU A 13 -9.39 10.58 -5.27
C GLU A 13 -8.35 9.44 -5.15
N LEU A 14 -8.48 8.36 -5.94
CA LEU A 14 -7.61 7.18 -5.88
C LEU A 14 -6.15 7.41 -6.35
N ALA A 15 -5.85 8.54 -7.00
CA ALA A 15 -4.51 8.87 -7.51
C ALA A 15 -3.46 9.08 -6.39
N CYS A 16 -3.89 9.49 -5.19
CA CYS A 16 -2.98 9.64 -4.06
C CYS A 16 -2.56 8.30 -3.43
N LEU A 17 -3.21 7.19 -3.80
CA LEU A 17 -3.04 5.90 -3.12
C LEU A 17 -1.93 5.05 -3.71
N GLY A 18 -1.78 5.06 -5.04
CA GLY A 18 -0.59 4.50 -5.68
C GLY A 18 0.68 5.29 -5.34
N ARG A 19 0.55 6.54 -4.86
CA ARG A 19 1.65 7.39 -4.36
C ARG A 19 2.12 7.04 -2.96
N LEU A 20 1.30 6.43 -2.11
CA LEU A 20 1.80 5.89 -0.83
C LEU A 20 2.62 4.63 -1.04
N GLY A 21 2.25 3.85 -2.08
CA GLY A 21 2.88 2.63 -2.62
C GLY A 21 4.23 2.81 -3.32
N ASN A 22 4.54 4.03 -3.75
CA ASN A 22 5.68 4.34 -4.62
C ASN A 22 6.46 5.54 -4.05
N PRO A 23 7.77 5.66 -4.33
CA PRO A 23 8.51 6.86 -4.01
C PRO A 23 7.86 8.05 -4.71
N ILE A 24 7.45 9.07 -3.96
CA ILE A 24 6.87 10.26 -4.56
C ILE A 24 8.01 11.13 -5.07
N ARG A 25 8.01 11.37 -6.38
CA ARG A 25 8.80 12.45 -6.99
C ARG A 25 8.05 13.74 -6.78
N MET A 26 8.53 14.55 -5.85
CA MET A 26 8.16 15.96 -5.82
C MET A 26 9.23 16.72 -6.61
N ASP A 27 8.81 17.65 -7.46
CA ASP A 27 9.66 18.73 -7.94
C ASP A 27 9.93 19.68 -6.76
N LEU A 28 10.63 19.17 -5.75
CA LEU A 28 11.15 19.99 -4.68
C LEU A 28 12.29 20.84 -5.26
N PRO A 29 12.29 22.15 -5.01
CA PRO A 29 13.40 22.99 -5.42
C PRO A 29 14.73 22.57 -4.74
N ASP A 30 14.65 21.87 -3.60
CA ASP A 30 15.78 21.41 -2.80
C ASP A 30 15.79 19.88 -2.62
N ARG A 31 16.97 19.30 -2.40
CA ARG A 31 17.12 17.89 -1.99
C ARG A 31 16.33 17.64 -0.69
N PRO A 32 15.60 16.52 -0.57
CA PRO A 32 14.80 16.28 0.62
C PRO A 32 15.70 15.97 1.81
N THR A 33 15.65 16.80 2.84
CA THR A 33 16.28 16.58 4.16
C THR A 33 15.21 16.39 5.24
N TRP A 34 15.60 15.97 6.45
CA TRP A 34 14.67 15.96 7.58
C TRP A 34 14.06 17.33 7.86
N ALA A 35 14.83 18.40 7.68
CA ALA A 35 14.35 19.78 7.83
C ALA A 35 13.29 20.13 6.77
N VAL A 36 13.48 19.72 5.51
CA VAL A 36 12.47 19.88 4.46
C VAL A 36 11.19 19.12 4.81
N ILE A 37 11.30 17.87 5.26
CA ILE A 37 10.14 17.08 5.69
C ILE A 37 9.39 17.80 6.82
N LYS A 38 10.09 18.23 7.88
CA LYS A 38 9.48 19.00 8.98
C LYS A 38 8.82 20.29 8.50
N HIS A 39 9.40 20.98 7.53
CA HIS A 39 8.80 22.19 6.95
C HIS A 39 7.47 21.86 6.24
N LEU A 40 7.41 20.78 5.47
CA LEU A 40 6.17 20.30 4.84
C LEU A 40 5.11 19.96 5.88
N VAL A 41 5.50 19.33 6.99
CA VAL A 41 4.59 19.05 8.13
C VAL A 41 4.07 20.35 8.75
N ALA A 42 4.93 21.33 8.96
CA ALA A 42 4.57 22.60 9.58
C ALA A 42 3.55 23.39 8.74
N GLY A 43 3.62 23.29 7.41
CA GLY A 43 2.64 23.86 6.48
C GLY A 43 1.36 23.05 6.29
N GLY A 44 1.27 21.86 6.88
CA GLY A 44 0.17 20.91 6.71
C GLY A 44 -1.06 21.13 7.61
N GLY A 45 -2.06 20.27 7.42
CA GLY A 45 -3.34 20.23 8.14
C GLY A 45 -3.33 19.53 9.50
N LEU A 46 -2.17 19.46 10.16
CA LEU A 46 -2.05 18.93 11.52
C LEU A 46 -2.38 20.01 12.57
N SER A 47 -2.88 19.58 13.73
CA SER A 47 -3.04 20.46 14.89
C SER A 47 -1.65 20.92 15.41
N PRO A 48 -1.56 21.98 16.25
CA PRO A 48 -0.28 22.36 16.88
C PRO A 48 0.37 21.19 17.63
N THR A 49 -0.43 20.43 18.38
CA THR A 49 0.00 19.21 19.07
C THR A 49 0.48 18.14 18.10
N GLY A 50 -0.25 17.92 17.00
CA GLY A 50 0.14 16.99 15.94
C GLY A 50 1.48 17.36 15.30
N LYS A 51 1.71 18.64 15.02
CA LYS A 51 2.98 19.15 14.48
C LYS A 51 4.15 18.87 15.43
N GLN A 52 3.94 19.09 16.73
CA GLN A 52 4.97 18.80 17.75
C GLN A 52 5.29 17.29 17.81
N VAL A 53 4.28 16.44 17.97
CA VAL A 53 4.44 14.98 18.07
C VAL A 53 5.15 14.42 16.85
N VAL A 54 4.73 14.84 15.66
CA VAL A 54 5.36 14.43 14.40
C VAL A 54 6.80 14.92 14.29
N ALA A 55 7.10 16.16 14.70
CA ALA A 55 8.47 16.67 14.69
C ALA A 55 9.39 15.86 15.60
N GLU A 56 8.94 15.52 16.82
CA GLU A 56 9.68 14.66 17.75
C GLU A 56 9.89 13.24 17.20
N LEU A 57 8.88 12.67 16.55
CA LEU A 57 9.01 11.36 15.89
C LEU A 57 9.98 11.42 14.71
N LEU A 58 9.99 12.50 13.93
CA LEU A 58 10.96 12.71 12.86
C LEU A 58 12.40 12.86 13.41
N ASP A 59 12.59 13.54 14.54
CA ASP A 59 13.87 13.58 15.25
C ASP A 59 14.33 12.20 15.72
N GLY A 60 13.40 11.42 16.28
CA GLY A 60 13.67 10.03 16.66
C GLY A 60 14.08 9.16 15.46
N LEU A 61 13.40 9.33 14.31
CA LEU A 61 13.75 8.65 13.07
C LEU A 61 15.11 9.08 12.53
N ALA A 62 15.45 10.37 12.57
CA ALA A 62 16.76 10.88 12.20
C ALA A 62 17.87 10.25 13.08
N GLY A 63 17.64 10.10 14.38
CA GLY A 63 18.56 9.42 15.29
C GLY A 63 18.73 7.91 15.00
N ILE A 64 17.69 7.24 14.48
CA ILE A 64 17.72 5.79 14.17
C ILE A 64 18.28 5.51 12.77
N LEU A 65 17.85 6.27 11.77
CA LEU A 65 18.15 6.05 10.35
C LEU A 65 19.35 6.87 9.85
N GLY A 66 19.72 7.92 10.60
CA GLY A 66 20.78 8.88 10.27
C GLY A 66 20.26 10.17 9.64
N GLU A 67 20.99 11.27 9.86
CA GLU A 67 20.63 12.61 9.36
C GLU A 67 20.53 12.68 7.83
N GLU A 68 21.41 11.95 7.13
CA GLU A 68 21.46 11.93 5.66
C GLU A 68 20.46 10.95 5.03
N PHE A 69 19.66 10.22 5.83
CA PHE A 69 18.78 9.18 5.30
C PHE A 69 17.86 9.66 4.16
N PRO A 70 17.14 10.80 4.29
CA PRO A 70 16.25 11.26 3.24
C PRO A 70 16.97 11.53 1.91
N GLU A 71 18.14 12.17 1.97
CA GLU A 71 18.96 12.45 0.79
C GLU A 71 19.52 11.17 0.18
N ARG A 72 20.00 10.24 1.02
CA ARG A 72 20.55 8.95 0.58
C ARG A 72 19.51 8.12 -0.18
N ILE A 73 18.29 8.05 0.34
CA ILE A 73 17.18 7.33 -0.30
C ILE A 73 16.78 8.03 -1.60
N PHE A 74 16.68 9.36 -1.59
CA PHE A 74 16.35 10.13 -2.77
C PHE A 74 17.40 9.99 -3.89
N ASP A 75 18.68 10.10 -3.57
CA ASP A 75 19.76 9.95 -4.56
C ASP A 75 19.79 8.54 -5.16
N LYS A 76 19.50 7.51 -4.33
CA LYS A 76 19.54 6.11 -4.76
C LYS A 76 18.30 5.67 -5.55
N PHE A 77 17.11 6.17 -5.19
CA PHE A 77 15.83 5.66 -5.72
C PHE A 77 14.95 6.73 -6.39
N GLY A 78 15.35 7.99 -6.33
CA GLY A 78 14.67 9.12 -6.96
C GLY A 78 13.36 9.53 -6.27
N GLY A 79 13.18 9.25 -4.98
CA GLY A 79 12.00 9.62 -4.21
C GLY A 79 12.03 9.07 -2.79
N LEU A 80 11.05 9.46 -1.95
CA LEU A 80 10.89 8.98 -0.58
C LEU A 80 9.57 8.22 -0.39
N PRO A 81 9.49 7.33 0.62
CA PRO A 81 8.23 6.70 1.02
C PRO A 81 7.10 7.72 1.19
N GLY A 82 5.94 7.47 0.56
CA GLY A 82 4.87 8.47 0.50
C GLY A 82 4.34 8.89 1.88
N HIS A 83 4.33 7.99 2.86
CA HIS A 83 3.92 8.33 4.23
C HIS A 83 4.89 9.26 4.95
N LEU A 84 6.14 9.45 4.47
CA LEU A 84 7.05 10.47 5.01
C LEU A 84 6.77 11.85 4.39
N LEU A 85 6.40 11.90 3.11
CA LEU A 85 6.19 13.15 2.38
C LEU A 85 4.77 13.72 2.54
N LEU A 86 3.76 12.86 2.67
CA LEU A 86 2.34 13.26 2.67
C LEU A 86 1.72 13.40 4.06
N LEU A 87 2.45 13.08 5.14
CA LEU A 87 1.84 13.02 6.49
C LEU A 87 1.28 14.36 6.99
N GLY A 88 1.81 15.49 6.51
CA GLY A 88 1.29 16.81 6.84
C GLY A 88 0.01 17.18 6.07
N SER A 89 -0.21 16.60 4.91
CA SER A 89 -1.26 17.04 3.97
C SER A 89 -2.32 15.99 3.66
N HIS A 90 -2.12 14.73 4.04
CA HIS A 90 -3.01 13.64 3.69
C HIS A 90 -3.45 12.82 4.91
N ARG A 91 -4.77 12.78 5.14
CA ARG A 91 -5.41 12.13 6.31
C ARG A 91 -4.99 10.67 6.53
N ILE A 92 -4.70 9.93 5.46
CA ILE A 92 -4.32 8.51 5.52
C ILE A 92 -2.80 8.29 5.66
N ALA A 93 -1.98 9.30 5.40
CA ALA A 93 -0.53 9.17 5.49
C ALA A 93 -0.07 9.24 6.95
N LEU A 94 -0.72 10.06 7.77
CA LEU A 94 -0.39 10.19 9.20
C LEU A 94 -0.50 8.86 9.96
N PRO A 95 -1.60 8.09 9.93
CA PRO A 95 -1.68 6.82 10.65
C PRO A 95 -0.59 5.83 10.24
N GLN A 96 -0.25 5.77 8.95
CA GLN A 96 0.81 4.89 8.44
C GLN A 96 2.19 5.34 8.92
N PHE A 97 2.45 6.65 8.92
CA PHE A 97 3.67 7.22 9.49
C PHE A 97 3.79 6.91 10.99
N LEU A 98 2.73 7.09 11.76
CA LEU A 98 2.72 6.82 13.20
C LEU A 98 2.98 5.34 13.48
N SER A 99 2.29 4.42 12.79
CA SER A 99 2.54 2.98 12.87
C SER A 99 4.00 2.64 12.61
N PHE A 100 4.58 3.19 11.53
CA PHE A 100 5.97 2.95 11.18
C PHE A 100 6.94 3.52 12.23
N ALA A 101 6.82 4.79 12.58
CA ALA A 101 7.75 5.48 13.45
C ALA A 101 7.79 4.87 14.87
N LEU A 102 6.61 4.55 15.41
CA LEU A 102 6.48 3.94 16.74
C LEU A 102 7.00 2.50 16.73
N ALA A 103 6.62 1.68 15.75
CA ALA A 103 7.10 0.31 15.63
C ALA A 103 8.61 0.24 15.43
N LEU A 104 9.17 1.10 14.57
CA LEU A 104 10.61 1.17 14.34
C LEU A 104 11.36 1.59 15.60
N ARG A 105 10.86 2.57 16.36
CA ARG A 105 11.47 3.00 17.63
C ARG A 105 11.50 1.89 18.68
N VAL A 106 10.46 1.05 18.73
CA VAL A 106 10.44 -0.14 19.60
C VAL A 106 11.42 -1.20 19.11
N ALA A 107 11.36 -1.55 17.83
CA ALA A 107 12.21 -2.58 17.24
C ALA A 107 13.71 -2.21 17.28
N ALA A 108 14.06 -0.94 17.09
CA ALA A 108 15.46 -0.47 17.13
C ALA A 108 16.14 -0.67 18.50
N ARG A 109 15.37 -0.88 19.57
CA ARG A 109 15.90 -1.21 20.91
C ARG A 109 16.16 -2.70 21.10
N ASP A 110 15.59 -3.54 20.25
CA ASP A 110 15.79 -4.98 20.25
C ASP A 110 17.14 -5.32 19.58
N PRO A 111 18.09 -5.97 20.29
CA PRO A 111 19.38 -6.32 19.71
C PRO A 111 19.26 -7.21 18.46
N THR A 112 18.22 -8.04 18.37
CA THR A 112 18.00 -8.96 17.24
C THR A 112 17.62 -8.22 15.96
N PHE A 113 17.06 -7.00 16.07
CA PHE A 113 16.66 -6.18 14.92
C PHE A 113 17.84 -5.47 14.23
N ARG A 114 19.04 -5.49 14.81
CA ARG A 114 20.21 -4.78 14.28
C ARG A 114 20.51 -5.08 12.80
N PRO A 115 20.46 -6.34 12.31
CA PRO A 115 20.71 -6.64 10.90
C PRO A 115 19.72 -5.95 9.96
N VAL A 116 18.43 -5.99 10.30
CA VAL A 116 17.35 -5.35 9.54
C VAL A 116 17.55 -3.82 9.53
N LEU A 117 17.85 -3.24 10.70
CA LEU A 117 18.11 -1.81 10.84
C LEU A 117 19.31 -1.35 9.99
N ASN A 118 20.40 -2.13 9.95
CA ASN A 118 21.57 -1.80 9.13
C ASN A 118 21.19 -1.73 7.64
N GLY A 119 20.32 -2.62 7.17
CA GLY A 119 19.77 -2.55 5.81
C GLY A 119 18.95 -1.28 5.58
N ALA A 120 18.13 -0.88 6.55
CA ALA A 120 17.32 0.34 6.46
C ALA A 120 18.18 1.60 6.38
N VAL A 121 19.21 1.70 7.23
CA VAL A 121 20.18 2.81 7.27
C VAL A 121 20.96 2.93 5.95
N ALA A 122 21.38 1.80 5.37
CA ALA A 122 22.09 1.74 4.09
C ALA A 122 21.21 2.11 2.88
N GLY A 123 19.90 2.09 3.08
CA GLY A 123 18.89 2.49 2.13
C GLY A 123 18.30 1.31 1.34
N MET A 124 16.97 1.22 1.40
CA MET A 124 16.16 0.14 0.85
C MET A 124 15.40 0.58 -0.40
N ASP A 125 15.35 -0.31 -1.39
CA ASP A 125 14.43 -0.13 -2.52
C ASP A 125 12.98 -0.34 -2.05
N VAL A 126 12.02 -0.11 -2.96
CA VAL A 126 10.59 -0.18 -2.62
C VAL A 126 10.18 -1.56 -2.08
N PRO A 127 10.53 -2.69 -2.71
CA PRO A 127 10.28 -4.02 -2.14
C PRO A 127 10.88 -4.20 -0.74
N ALA A 128 12.15 -3.86 -0.53
CA ALA A 128 12.80 -4.03 0.77
C ALA A 128 12.18 -3.12 1.85
N TRP A 129 11.74 -1.91 1.48
CA TRP A 129 11.03 -1.01 2.38
C TRP A 129 9.71 -1.61 2.86
N TYR A 130 8.89 -2.14 1.94
CA TYR A 130 7.63 -2.79 2.34
C TYR A 130 7.84 -4.10 3.09
N HIS A 131 8.92 -4.81 2.80
CA HIS A 131 9.31 -5.98 3.58
C HIS A 131 9.66 -5.61 5.02
N LEU A 132 10.42 -4.53 5.23
CA LEU A 132 10.68 -3.96 6.56
C LEU A 132 9.39 -3.61 7.29
N LEU A 133 8.46 -2.90 6.63
CA LEU A 133 7.17 -2.55 7.22
C LEU A 133 6.39 -3.81 7.64
N LEU A 134 6.42 -4.86 6.82
CA LEU A 134 5.73 -6.11 7.10
C LEU A 134 6.37 -6.90 8.26
N GLN A 135 7.69 -6.89 8.39
CA GLN A 135 8.39 -7.46 9.55
C GLN A 135 8.06 -6.71 10.84
N LEU A 136 8.02 -5.38 10.81
CA LEU A 136 7.63 -4.55 11.95
C LEU A 136 6.18 -4.83 12.35
N GLU A 137 5.27 -4.88 11.38
CA GLU A 137 3.86 -5.19 11.59
C GLU A 137 3.65 -6.58 12.20
N ALA A 138 4.22 -7.62 11.58
CA ALA A 138 4.09 -9.00 12.07
C ALA A 138 4.71 -9.15 13.46
N GLY A 139 5.88 -8.55 13.71
CA GLY A 139 6.50 -8.54 15.02
C GLY A 139 5.65 -7.82 16.07
N ARG A 140 5.03 -6.69 15.72
CA ARG A 140 4.10 -5.95 16.59
C ARG A 140 2.84 -6.77 16.91
N ALA A 141 2.26 -7.42 15.90
CA ALA A 141 1.11 -8.30 16.07
C ALA A 141 1.39 -9.45 17.05
N CYS A 142 2.56 -10.09 16.94
CA CYS A 142 2.96 -11.16 17.86
C CYS A 142 3.23 -10.64 19.28
N ARG A 143 3.90 -9.48 19.43
CA ARG A 143 4.15 -8.88 20.75
C ARG A 143 2.87 -8.46 21.48
N GLU A 144 1.85 -8.01 20.76
CA GLU A 144 0.53 -7.70 21.33
C GLU A 144 -0.08 -8.91 22.06
N MET A 145 0.19 -10.12 21.55
CA MET A 145 -0.25 -11.37 22.15
C MET A 145 0.66 -11.86 23.30
N GLY A 146 1.66 -11.06 23.70
CA GLY A 146 2.63 -11.39 24.73
C GLY A 146 3.78 -12.28 24.26
N TYR A 147 3.93 -12.51 22.95
CA TYR A 147 5.03 -13.33 22.43
C TYR A 147 6.35 -12.55 22.35
N GLN A 148 7.44 -13.29 22.55
CA GLN A 148 8.79 -12.86 22.24
C GLN A 148 9.00 -12.96 20.72
N VAL A 149 9.69 -11.99 20.14
CA VAL A 149 9.97 -11.93 18.70
C VAL A 149 11.46 -11.73 18.49
N THR A 150 12.10 -12.64 17.78
CA THR A 150 13.49 -12.51 17.32
C THR A 150 13.48 -12.18 15.82
N TYR A 151 14.16 -11.11 15.43
CA TYR A 151 14.32 -10.74 14.02
C TYR A 151 15.51 -11.46 13.39
N GLU A 152 15.33 -11.89 12.15
CA GLU A 152 16.37 -12.57 11.36
C GLU A 152 17.10 -13.72 12.10
N PRO A 153 16.37 -14.66 12.74
CA PRO A 153 16.96 -15.81 13.41
C PRO A 153 17.67 -16.72 12.41
N ALA A 154 18.79 -17.30 12.82
CA ALA A 154 19.41 -18.38 12.06
C ALA A 154 18.51 -19.62 12.08
N ILE A 155 18.32 -20.26 10.91
CA ILE A 155 17.62 -21.53 10.81
C ILE A 155 18.65 -22.65 10.85
N VAL A 156 18.52 -23.58 11.79
CA VAL A 156 19.44 -24.72 11.93
C VAL A 156 19.45 -25.54 10.64
N GLY A 157 20.62 -25.69 10.02
CA GLY A 157 20.79 -26.44 8.78
C GLY A 157 20.52 -25.66 7.49
N SER A 158 20.18 -24.37 7.57
CA SER A 158 20.00 -23.49 6.41
C SER A 158 21.06 -22.40 6.36
N ALA A 159 21.47 -22.02 5.14
CA ALA A 159 22.28 -20.82 4.92
C ALA A 159 21.45 -19.53 4.99
N SER A 160 20.12 -19.66 4.93
CA SER A 160 19.17 -18.55 5.01
C SER A 160 18.72 -18.31 6.45
N LYS A 161 18.28 -17.09 6.70
CA LYS A 161 17.61 -16.70 7.95
C LYS A 161 16.11 -16.61 7.70
N ALA A 162 15.31 -16.85 8.74
CA ALA A 162 13.89 -16.53 8.67
C ALA A 162 13.69 -15.02 8.86
N ASP A 163 12.52 -14.49 8.54
CA ASP A 163 12.25 -13.08 8.82
C ASP A 163 12.01 -12.84 10.33
N LEU A 164 11.20 -13.70 10.97
CA LEU A 164 10.91 -13.66 12.41
C LEU A 164 10.88 -15.06 13.03
N MET A 165 11.28 -15.19 14.29
CA MET A 165 10.90 -16.29 15.19
C MET A 165 9.96 -15.74 16.25
N VAL A 166 8.91 -16.49 16.56
CA VAL A 166 7.93 -16.16 17.59
C VAL A 166 7.96 -17.23 18.68
N GLU A 167 8.13 -16.80 19.93
CA GLU A 167 8.25 -17.67 21.10
C GLU A 167 7.28 -17.24 22.21
N GLY A 168 6.80 -18.19 23.02
CA GLY A 168 5.87 -17.93 24.13
C GLY A 168 4.50 -18.61 24.02
N GLY A 169 4.25 -19.38 22.96
CA GLY A 169 3.15 -20.34 22.88
C GLY A 169 3.60 -21.77 23.24
N ASP A 170 2.79 -22.77 22.85
CA ASP A 170 3.10 -24.19 23.07
C ASP A 170 4.37 -24.65 22.34
N GLU A 171 4.62 -24.08 21.16
CA GLU A 171 5.83 -24.31 20.36
C GLU A 171 6.29 -23.02 19.66
N PRO A 172 7.60 -22.84 19.42
CA PRO A 172 8.10 -21.74 18.62
C PRO A 172 7.73 -21.93 17.15
N TRP A 173 7.56 -20.83 16.42
CA TRP A 173 7.28 -20.86 14.98
C TRP A 173 7.93 -19.68 14.25
N LEU A 174 8.23 -19.90 12.97
CA LEU A 174 8.86 -18.93 12.09
C LEU A 174 7.82 -18.19 11.25
N VAL A 175 8.12 -16.92 10.96
CA VAL A 175 7.39 -16.12 9.98
C VAL A 175 8.32 -15.80 8.83
N GLU A 176 7.85 -16.08 7.62
CA GLU A 176 8.44 -15.64 6.36
C GLU A 176 7.57 -14.53 5.77
N THR A 177 8.10 -13.32 5.65
CA THR A 177 7.40 -12.17 5.09
C THR A 177 7.73 -12.00 3.60
N THR A 178 6.78 -11.53 2.81
CA THR A 178 7.03 -11.06 1.45
C THR A 178 5.94 -10.10 1.01
N VAL A 179 6.22 -9.30 -0.01
CA VAL A 179 5.25 -8.34 -0.55
C VAL A 179 5.01 -8.61 -2.02
N VAL A 180 3.74 -8.51 -2.44
CA VAL A 180 3.33 -8.56 -3.85
C VAL A 180 2.93 -7.14 -4.23
N LEU A 181 3.92 -6.38 -4.69
CA LEU A 181 3.71 -5.00 -5.14
C LEU A 181 2.97 -4.94 -6.48
N ARG A 182 2.52 -3.78 -6.91
CA ARG A 182 2.00 -3.57 -8.27
C ARG A 182 3.04 -3.91 -9.35
N ALA A 183 2.58 -4.42 -10.49
CA ALA A 183 3.48 -4.74 -11.59
C ALA A 183 4.04 -3.44 -12.22
N ASP A 184 5.24 -3.53 -12.82
CA ASP A 184 5.88 -2.38 -13.46
C ASP A 184 5.04 -1.78 -14.58
N ALA A 185 4.28 -2.61 -15.29
CA ALA A 185 3.33 -2.17 -16.29
C ALA A 185 2.24 -1.26 -15.69
N ASP A 186 1.70 -1.62 -14.53
CA ASP A 186 0.67 -0.83 -13.85
C ASP A 186 1.25 0.49 -13.31
N LYS A 187 2.47 0.45 -12.76
CA LYS A 187 3.21 1.66 -12.35
C LYS A 187 3.55 2.56 -13.53
N SER A 188 3.82 1.97 -14.69
CA SER A 188 4.10 2.71 -15.93
C SER A 188 2.81 3.31 -16.52
N TRP A 189 1.65 2.68 -16.30
CA TRP A 189 0.35 3.24 -16.70
C TRP A 189 -0.07 4.39 -15.81
N GLU A 190 0.05 4.22 -14.49
CA GLU A 190 -0.22 5.31 -13.56
C GLU A 190 0.64 6.54 -13.86
N ARG A 191 1.94 6.36 -14.13
CA ARG A 191 2.82 7.46 -14.53
C ARG A 191 2.37 8.17 -15.81
N TYR A 192 1.92 7.40 -16.79
CA TYR A 192 1.37 7.95 -18.03
C TYR A 192 0.10 8.77 -17.76
N GLU A 193 -0.85 8.18 -17.02
CA GLU A 193 -2.12 8.83 -16.69
C GLU A 193 -1.91 10.09 -15.85
N ASP A 194 -0.99 10.06 -14.88
CA ASP A 194 -0.64 11.24 -14.08
C ASP A 194 -0.07 12.36 -14.95
N THR A 195 0.93 12.03 -15.79
CA THR A 195 1.54 13.01 -16.69
C THR A 195 0.52 13.57 -17.67
N PHE A 196 -0.35 12.73 -18.22
CA PHE A 196 -1.42 13.13 -19.12
C PHE A 196 -2.42 14.06 -18.42
N MET A 197 -2.88 13.69 -17.22
CA MET A 197 -3.84 14.50 -16.45
C MET A 197 -3.26 15.84 -16.03
N ASP A 198 -1.99 15.91 -15.66
CA ASP A 198 -1.34 17.18 -15.32
C ASP A 198 -1.27 18.10 -16.54
N ARG A 199 -1.04 17.56 -17.74
CA ARG A 199 -1.10 18.32 -18.99
C ARG A 199 -2.52 18.76 -19.33
N ILE A 200 -3.54 17.93 -19.11
CA ILE A 200 -4.94 18.33 -19.30
C ILE A 200 -5.31 19.46 -18.33
N ARG A 201 -4.97 19.35 -17.05
CA ARG A 201 -5.24 20.41 -16.05
C ARG A 201 -4.62 21.75 -16.44
N ALA A 202 -3.41 21.72 -17.00
CA ALA A 202 -2.78 22.93 -17.53
C ALA A 202 -3.56 23.53 -18.71
N ILE A 203 -4.12 22.70 -19.60
CA ILE A 203 -4.99 23.13 -20.71
C ILE A 203 -6.32 23.70 -20.19
N GLU A 204 -6.97 23.00 -19.25
CA GLU A 204 -8.21 23.44 -18.58
C GLU A 204 -8.04 24.82 -17.95
N HIS A 205 -6.99 24.99 -17.15
CA HIS A 205 -6.68 26.25 -16.48
C HIS A 205 -6.38 27.37 -17.47
N ARG A 206 -5.54 27.12 -18.49
CA ARG A 206 -5.16 28.12 -19.50
C ARG A 206 -6.36 28.60 -20.31
N ASN A 207 -7.25 27.68 -20.71
CA ASN A 207 -8.35 27.98 -21.62
C ASN A 207 -9.69 28.22 -20.89
N ARG A 208 -9.73 28.07 -19.56
CA ARG A 208 -10.94 28.19 -18.71
C ARG A 208 -12.07 27.28 -19.20
N VAL A 209 -11.76 26.00 -19.32
CA VAL A 209 -12.67 24.92 -19.72
C VAL A 209 -12.58 23.77 -18.74
N THR A 210 -13.51 22.82 -18.81
CA THR A 210 -13.43 21.53 -18.10
C THR A 210 -13.43 20.40 -19.11
N CYS A 211 -12.58 19.41 -18.90
CA CYS A 211 -12.42 18.24 -19.74
C CYS A 211 -13.05 17.01 -19.07
N VAL A 212 -13.85 16.28 -19.83
CA VAL A 212 -14.32 14.93 -19.51
C VAL A 212 -13.54 13.96 -20.38
N ILE A 213 -12.77 13.09 -19.75
CA ILE A 213 -11.84 12.18 -20.40
C ILE A 213 -12.33 10.75 -20.25
N VAL A 214 -12.29 10.01 -21.36
CA VAL A 214 -12.45 8.56 -21.38
C VAL A 214 -11.23 7.97 -22.07
N LEU A 215 -10.40 7.24 -21.35
CA LEU A 215 -9.34 6.41 -21.92
C LEU A 215 -9.86 4.99 -22.06
N ASN A 216 -9.84 4.45 -23.27
CA ASN A 216 -10.25 3.09 -23.56
C ASN A 216 -9.05 2.13 -23.54
N ASP A 217 -7.87 2.62 -23.93
CA ASP A 217 -6.62 1.86 -23.98
C ASP A 217 -5.41 2.79 -23.84
N HIS A 218 -4.21 2.27 -24.07
CA HIS A 218 -2.96 3.02 -24.11
C HIS A 218 -2.47 3.23 -25.55
N PRO A 219 -1.82 4.37 -25.82
CA PRO A 219 -1.21 4.62 -27.12
C PRO A 219 -0.08 3.60 -27.38
N ALA A 220 0.03 3.15 -28.63
CA ALA A 220 1.00 2.13 -29.03
C ALA A 220 2.47 2.56 -28.84
N ASP A 221 2.74 3.87 -28.84
CA ASP A 221 4.08 4.44 -28.70
C ASP A 221 4.45 4.81 -27.26
N LYS A 222 3.71 4.30 -26.26
CA LYS A 222 3.96 4.62 -24.85
C LYS A 222 5.41 4.28 -24.45
N PRO A 223 6.20 5.26 -23.99
CA PRO A 223 7.53 5.02 -23.45
C PRO A 223 7.53 4.03 -22.27
N ALA A 224 8.55 3.18 -22.18
CA ALA A 224 8.69 2.20 -21.09
C ALA A 224 8.73 2.87 -19.70
N ASN A 225 9.26 4.09 -19.62
CA ASN A 225 9.35 4.87 -18.38
C ASN A 225 8.01 5.51 -17.95
N GLY A 226 6.92 5.32 -18.70
CA GLY A 226 5.61 5.88 -18.41
C GLY A 226 5.47 7.37 -18.74
N GLY A 227 6.38 7.94 -19.54
CA GLY A 227 6.22 9.29 -20.10
C GLY A 227 5.17 9.35 -21.21
N LEU A 228 5.01 10.52 -21.83
CA LEU A 228 4.11 10.70 -22.98
C LEU A 228 4.83 10.37 -24.28
N GLY A 229 4.16 9.60 -25.15
CA GLY A 229 4.63 9.32 -26.51
C GLY A 229 4.30 10.46 -27.47
N SER A 230 4.84 10.37 -28.68
CA SER A 230 4.56 11.31 -29.78
C SER A 230 3.08 11.38 -30.15
N ILE A 231 2.35 10.25 -30.12
CA ILE A 231 0.92 10.19 -30.41
C ILE A 231 0.14 10.98 -29.35
N THR A 232 0.46 10.80 -28.07
CA THR A 232 -0.20 11.53 -26.99
C THR A 232 0.12 13.02 -27.03
N GLU A 233 1.35 13.42 -27.35
CA GLU A 233 1.72 14.84 -27.47
C GLU A 233 1.00 15.51 -28.64
N ALA A 234 0.82 14.81 -29.77
CA ALA A 234 0.00 15.29 -30.88
C ALA A 234 -1.46 15.47 -30.43
N TRP A 235 -2.03 14.48 -29.74
CA TRP A 235 -3.40 14.56 -29.24
C TRP A 235 -3.60 15.70 -28.23
N LEU A 236 -2.66 15.91 -27.31
CA LEU A 236 -2.69 17.04 -26.37
C LEU A 236 -2.66 18.40 -27.08
N THR A 237 -1.97 18.50 -28.21
CA THR A 237 -1.95 19.71 -29.04
C THR A 237 -3.32 19.96 -29.67
N GLU A 238 -3.98 18.91 -30.18
CA GLU A 238 -5.34 18.99 -30.71
C GLU A 238 -6.36 19.37 -29.62
N ILE A 239 -6.22 18.79 -28.42
CA ILE A 239 -7.06 19.12 -27.26
C ILE A 239 -6.92 20.60 -26.86
N ASP A 240 -5.69 21.15 -26.80
CA ASP A 240 -5.49 22.57 -26.50
C ASP A 240 -6.10 23.49 -27.58
N SER A 241 -6.01 23.08 -28.85
CA SER A 241 -6.65 23.82 -29.95
C SER A 241 -8.19 23.78 -29.83
N ALA A 242 -8.76 22.60 -29.60
CA ALA A 242 -10.20 22.42 -29.41
C ALA A 242 -10.72 23.16 -28.17
N ALA A 243 -9.92 23.26 -27.10
CA ALA A 243 -10.27 24.03 -25.91
C ALA A 243 -10.43 25.53 -26.20
N LYS A 244 -9.55 26.10 -27.03
CA LYS A 244 -9.68 27.50 -27.50
C LYS A 244 -10.96 27.69 -28.30
N THR A 245 -11.27 26.75 -29.20
CA THR A 245 -12.50 26.77 -30.00
C THR A 245 -13.75 26.65 -29.12
N ALA A 246 -13.77 25.69 -28.18
CA ALA A 246 -14.88 25.49 -27.25
C ALA A 246 -15.17 26.75 -26.45
N ARG A 247 -14.11 27.42 -25.97
CA ARG A 247 -14.22 28.67 -25.22
C ARG A 247 -14.71 29.83 -26.07
N ALA A 248 -14.20 29.98 -27.30
CA ALA A 248 -14.60 31.07 -28.19
C ALA A 248 -16.05 30.92 -28.67
N ALA A 249 -16.47 29.69 -28.98
CA ALA A 249 -17.82 29.38 -29.47
C ALA A 249 -18.85 29.17 -28.35
N MET A 250 -18.41 29.07 -27.09
CA MET A 250 -19.24 28.68 -25.94
C MET A 250 -20.04 27.40 -26.20
N ALA A 251 -19.42 26.43 -26.89
CA ALA A 251 -20.03 25.17 -27.26
C ALA A 251 -19.08 24.00 -26.97
N PRO A 252 -19.58 22.84 -26.48
CA PRO A 252 -18.72 21.69 -26.25
C PRO A 252 -17.99 21.22 -27.50
N GLN A 253 -16.77 20.72 -27.33
CA GLN A 253 -15.99 20.09 -28.39
C GLN A 253 -15.62 18.67 -27.98
N VAL A 254 -15.51 17.76 -28.95
CA VAL A 254 -15.07 16.38 -28.71
C VAL A 254 -13.82 16.13 -29.54
N VAL A 255 -12.75 15.69 -28.89
CA VAL A 255 -11.49 15.31 -29.53
C VAL A 255 -11.30 13.80 -29.38
N PRO A 256 -11.70 13.00 -30.39
CA PRO A 256 -11.52 11.55 -30.35
C PRO A 256 -10.06 11.17 -30.67
N ALA A 257 -9.61 10.04 -30.12
CA ALA A 257 -8.39 9.35 -30.48
C ALA A 257 -8.65 7.83 -30.48
N GLU A 258 -7.74 7.06 -31.06
CA GLU A 258 -7.84 5.59 -31.06
C GLU A 258 -7.95 5.01 -29.64
N HIS A 259 -7.22 5.60 -28.69
CA HIS A 259 -7.10 5.12 -27.31
C HIS A 259 -8.03 5.84 -26.32
N GLY A 260 -8.89 6.75 -26.78
CA GLY A 260 -9.80 7.49 -25.90
C GLY A 260 -10.52 8.68 -26.54
N SER A 261 -11.17 9.49 -25.72
CA SER A 261 -11.82 10.73 -26.14
C SER A 261 -11.77 11.77 -25.03
N VAL A 262 -11.65 13.04 -25.42
CA VAL A 262 -11.81 14.18 -24.51
C VAL A 262 -12.97 15.06 -24.97
N THR A 263 -13.97 15.23 -24.12
CA THR A 263 -15.06 16.20 -24.30
C THR A 263 -14.75 17.45 -23.49
N ILE A 264 -14.75 18.61 -24.13
CA ILE A 264 -14.35 19.88 -23.55
C ILE A 264 -15.58 20.75 -23.38
N HIS A 265 -15.83 21.20 -22.15
CA HIS A 265 -16.98 22.00 -21.76
C HIS A 265 -16.54 23.40 -21.33
N PRO A 266 -17.04 24.48 -21.97
CA PRO A 266 -16.64 25.84 -21.64
C PRO A 266 -17.25 26.38 -20.34
N ASP A 267 -18.40 25.84 -19.91
CA ASP A 267 -19.14 26.28 -18.71
C ASP A 267 -19.03 25.29 -17.54
N GLY A 268 -18.09 24.36 -17.61
CA GLY A 268 -17.95 23.28 -16.64
C GLY A 268 -18.89 22.10 -16.91
N VAL A 269 -18.88 21.15 -15.99
CA VAL A 269 -19.70 19.93 -16.05
C VAL A 269 -20.65 19.87 -14.87
N PRO A 270 -21.80 19.17 -14.98
CA PRO A 270 -22.69 18.97 -13.84
C PRO A 270 -21.96 18.32 -12.66
N THR A 271 -22.32 18.73 -11.44
CA THR A 271 -21.80 18.12 -10.21
C THR A 271 -22.04 16.61 -10.23
N GLY A 272 -21.02 15.84 -9.86
CA GLY A 272 -21.06 14.38 -9.87
C GLY A 272 -20.67 13.73 -11.20
N THR A 273 -20.39 14.52 -12.26
CA THR A 273 -19.82 13.98 -13.50
C THR A 273 -18.39 13.53 -13.25
N ALA A 274 -18.09 12.26 -13.56
CA ALA A 274 -16.72 11.78 -13.58
C ALA A 274 -15.96 12.49 -14.72
N THR A 275 -14.96 13.28 -14.38
CA THR A 275 -14.12 14.00 -15.35
C THR A 275 -13.03 13.11 -15.95
N PHE A 276 -12.79 11.94 -15.35
CA PHE A 276 -11.83 10.97 -15.86
C PHE A 276 -12.31 9.53 -15.65
N THR A 277 -12.29 8.78 -16.74
CA THR A 277 -12.42 7.32 -16.76
C THR A 277 -11.16 6.73 -17.39
N GLY A 278 -10.44 5.90 -16.63
CA GLY A 278 -9.20 5.26 -17.08
C GLY A 278 -9.45 4.00 -17.91
N ALA A 279 -8.41 3.53 -18.59
CA ALA A 279 -8.48 2.30 -19.38
C ALA A 279 -8.75 1.08 -18.48
N LEU A 280 -9.64 0.20 -18.93
CA LEU A 280 -10.00 -1.03 -18.21
C LEU A 280 -8.83 -2.02 -18.28
N GLN A 281 -8.38 -2.53 -17.13
CA GLN A 281 -7.24 -3.44 -17.11
C GLN A 281 -7.57 -4.75 -16.39
N GLU A 282 -7.37 -5.85 -17.10
CA GLU A 282 -7.51 -7.20 -16.55
C GLU A 282 -6.14 -7.76 -16.18
N ARG A 283 -6.00 -8.19 -14.92
CA ARG A 283 -4.76 -8.79 -14.41
C ARG A 283 -5.06 -10.08 -13.67
N ASP A 284 -4.19 -11.06 -13.90
CA ASP A 284 -4.14 -12.28 -13.11
C ASP A 284 -3.25 -12.06 -11.87
N GLY A 285 -3.80 -11.36 -10.87
CA GLY A 285 -3.11 -11.14 -9.59
C GLY A 285 -2.84 -12.46 -8.84
N TRP A 286 -3.69 -13.48 -9.05
CA TRP A 286 -3.47 -14.81 -8.47
C TRP A 286 -2.17 -15.44 -8.97
N LYS A 287 -1.88 -15.39 -10.28
CA LYS A 287 -0.62 -15.92 -10.83
C LYS A 287 0.62 -15.34 -10.16
N ARG A 288 0.59 -14.06 -9.77
CA ARG A 288 1.71 -13.40 -9.09
C ARG A 288 1.81 -13.84 -7.63
N LEU A 289 0.69 -13.84 -6.91
CA LEU A 289 0.63 -14.36 -5.54
C LEU A 289 1.09 -15.82 -5.48
N ARG A 290 0.61 -16.67 -6.38
CA ARG A 290 1.02 -18.07 -6.51
C ARG A 290 2.52 -18.23 -6.70
N ARG A 291 3.15 -17.39 -7.55
CA ARG A 291 4.60 -17.40 -7.73
C ARG A 291 5.34 -17.01 -6.44
N ALA A 292 4.85 -16.02 -5.71
CA ALA A 292 5.44 -15.61 -4.43
C ALA A 292 5.30 -16.72 -3.37
N LEU A 293 4.11 -17.32 -3.24
CA LEU A 293 3.86 -18.45 -2.35
C LEU A 293 4.74 -19.66 -2.68
N ALA A 294 4.81 -20.05 -3.95
CA ALA A 294 5.65 -21.16 -4.40
C ALA A 294 7.16 -20.86 -4.20
N GLY A 295 7.57 -19.59 -4.33
CA GLY A 295 8.93 -19.15 -4.03
C GLY A 295 9.26 -19.33 -2.55
N LYS A 296 8.39 -18.85 -1.65
CA LYS A 296 8.56 -19.02 -0.20
C LYS A 296 8.49 -20.49 0.22
N ALA A 297 7.53 -21.26 -0.29
CA ALA A 297 7.41 -22.69 0.00
C ALA A 297 8.69 -23.49 -0.32
N LYS A 298 9.43 -23.12 -1.37
CA LYS A 298 10.72 -23.74 -1.74
C LYS A 298 11.89 -23.34 -0.82
N GLN A 299 11.79 -22.19 -0.16
CA GLN A 299 12.83 -21.68 0.75
C GLN A 299 12.65 -22.18 2.18
N ILE A 300 11.43 -22.63 2.52
CA ILE A 300 11.11 -23.19 3.82
C ILE A 300 11.74 -24.59 3.93
N ASP A 301 12.55 -24.76 4.97
CA ASP A 301 13.21 -26.02 5.32
C ASP A 301 13.31 -26.15 6.86
N GLY A 302 13.64 -27.34 7.35
CA GLY A 302 13.85 -27.62 8.77
C GLY A 302 12.61 -28.16 9.49
N THR A 303 12.70 -28.20 10.82
CA THR A 303 11.70 -28.83 11.69
C THR A 303 10.75 -27.85 12.36
N ILE A 304 11.10 -26.56 12.40
CA ILE A 304 10.33 -25.52 13.09
C ILE A 304 9.10 -25.16 12.23
N PRO A 305 7.89 -25.10 12.81
CA PRO A 305 6.69 -24.69 12.09
C PRO A 305 6.84 -23.32 11.42
N VAL A 306 6.42 -23.17 10.16
CA VAL A 306 6.57 -21.92 9.39
C VAL A 306 5.24 -21.38 8.88
N TRP A 307 5.05 -20.07 9.04
CA TRP A 307 3.95 -19.29 8.46
C TRP A 307 4.45 -18.32 7.42
N VAL A 308 3.76 -18.23 6.28
CA VAL A 308 4.07 -17.24 5.24
C VAL A 308 3.13 -16.05 5.36
N ARG A 309 3.67 -14.87 5.64
CA ARG A 309 2.94 -13.61 5.71
C ARG A 309 3.16 -12.80 4.43
N ILE A 310 2.10 -12.53 3.67
CA ILE A 310 2.19 -11.81 2.41
C ILE A 310 1.31 -10.57 2.40
N ASP A 311 1.92 -9.41 2.12
CA ASP A 311 1.15 -8.20 1.84
C ASP A 311 0.91 -8.04 0.33
N CYS A 312 -0.35 -8.12 -0.09
CA CYS A 312 -0.82 -8.08 -1.47
C CYS A 312 -1.23 -6.66 -1.87
N GLN A 313 -0.24 -5.82 -2.15
CA GLN A 313 -0.42 -4.41 -2.54
C GLN A 313 -0.72 -4.21 -4.04
N ASP A 314 -0.89 -5.29 -4.79
CA ASP A 314 -1.23 -5.22 -6.21
C ASP A 314 -2.74 -5.06 -6.48
N GLY A 315 -3.54 -4.92 -5.41
CA GLY A 315 -4.97 -4.74 -5.52
C GLY A 315 -5.75 -6.05 -5.67
N LEU A 316 -5.10 -7.23 -5.56
CA LEU A 316 -5.77 -8.52 -5.64
C LEU A 316 -7.01 -8.59 -4.73
N LEU A 317 -6.86 -8.19 -3.46
CA LEU A 317 -7.92 -8.26 -2.45
C LEU A 317 -8.90 -7.09 -2.48
N ALA A 318 -8.54 -5.95 -3.08
CA ALA A 318 -9.37 -4.73 -3.09
C ALA A 318 -10.11 -4.50 -4.40
N PHE A 319 -9.49 -4.88 -5.52
CA PHE A 319 -9.99 -4.60 -6.86
C PHE A 319 -10.18 -5.86 -7.69
N GLY A 320 -9.81 -7.06 -7.23
CA GLY A 320 -10.01 -8.29 -7.97
C GLY A 320 -11.47 -8.81 -7.98
N GLN A 321 -11.64 -10.07 -8.38
CA GLN A 321 -12.91 -10.79 -8.22
C GLN A 321 -13.25 -11.06 -6.75
N TRP A 322 -12.22 -11.17 -5.91
CA TRP A 322 -12.35 -11.57 -4.51
C TRP A 322 -13.29 -10.64 -3.73
N PRO A 323 -13.15 -9.29 -3.76
CA PRO A 323 -14.08 -8.36 -3.12
C PRO A 323 -15.57 -8.62 -3.38
N LYS A 324 -15.91 -9.17 -4.55
CA LYS A 324 -17.29 -9.39 -5.00
C LYS A 324 -17.89 -10.69 -4.45
N MET A 325 -17.05 -11.59 -3.93
CA MET A 325 -17.48 -12.85 -3.34
C MET A 325 -17.89 -12.66 -1.86
N PRO A 326 -18.94 -13.37 -1.40
CA PRO A 326 -19.20 -13.55 0.03
C PRO A 326 -17.97 -14.10 0.76
N TYR A 327 -17.75 -13.69 1.99
CA TYR A 327 -16.52 -14.01 2.73
C TYR A 327 -16.24 -15.51 2.88
N ALA A 328 -17.26 -16.33 3.18
CA ALA A 328 -17.09 -17.78 3.30
C ALA A 328 -16.67 -18.43 1.96
N GLU A 329 -17.28 -18.00 0.85
CA GLU A 329 -16.94 -18.46 -0.50
C GLU A 329 -15.52 -18.01 -0.91
N ARG A 330 -15.15 -16.78 -0.55
CA ARG A 330 -13.81 -16.22 -0.75
C ARG A 330 -12.75 -17.04 -0.01
N ILE A 331 -12.99 -17.37 1.27
CA ILE A 331 -12.09 -18.22 2.06
C ILE A 331 -11.92 -19.58 1.39
N ALA A 332 -13.03 -20.26 1.07
CA ALA A 332 -12.97 -21.59 0.44
C ALA A 332 -12.20 -21.55 -0.88
N SER A 333 -12.50 -20.57 -1.74
CA SER A 333 -11.84 -20.42 -3.04
C SER A 333 -10.34 -20.10 -2.93
N MET A 334 -9.92 -19.30 -1.94
CA MET A 334 -8.50 -19.05 -1.68
C MET A 334 -7.80 -20.26 -1.06
N ALA A 335 -8.45 -20.95 -0.12
CA ALA A 335 -7.92 -22.16 0.50
C ALA A 335 -7.68 -23.26 -0.54
N ASP A 336 -8.68 -23.52 -1.39
CA ASP A 336 -8.57 -24.48 -2.49
C ASP A 336 -7.39 -24.15 -3.40
N ALA A 337 -7.21 -22.87 -3.76
CA ALA A 337 -6.11 -22.46 -4.63
C ALA A 337 -4.74 -22.60 -3.94
N ILE A 338 -4.65 -22.27 -2.65
CA ILE A 338 -3.42 -22.39 -1.84
C ILE A 338 -3.04 -23.84 -1.60
N HIS A 339 -4.00 -24.73 -1.32
CA HIS A 339 -3.74 -26.15 -1.06
C HIS A 339 -3.42 -26.92 -2.34
N ASN A 340 -4.13 -26.64 -3.44
CA ASN A 340 -4.00 -27.44 -4.66
C ASN A 340 -2.90 -26.95 -5.61
N GLU A 341 -2.51 -25.67 -5.57
CA GLU A 341 -1.55 -25.11 -6.53
C GLU A 341 -0.14 -24.90 -5.97
N ILE A 342 0.05 -25.06 -4.65
CA ILE A 342 1.35 -24.88 -3.98
C ILE A 342 1.77 -26.18 -3.30
N GLN A 343 3.00 -26.62 -3.58
CA GLN A 343 3.61 -27.74 -2.88
C GLN A 343 4.23 -27.25 -1.56
N TRP A 344 3.53 -27.49 -0.46
CA TRP A 344 3.98 -27.07 0.87
C TRP A 344 4.93 -28.09 1.51
N PRO A 345 6.06 -27.66 2.10
CA PRO A 345 6.90 -28.54 2.92
C PRO A 345 6.20 -28.90 4.23
N ARG A 346 6.64 -30.00 4.86
CA ARG A 346 5.99 -30.56 6.06
C ARG A 346 5.95 -29.60 7.26
N CYS A 347 6.93 -28.71 7.36
CA CYS A 347 7.00 -27.70 8.42
C CYS A 347 6.10 -26.48 8.15
N ALA A 348 5.55 -26.29 6.93
CA ALA A 348 4.60 -25.21 6.69
C ALA A 348 3.29 -25.43 7.48
N ARG A 349 2.77 -24.35 8.07
CA ARG A 349 1.55 -24.37 8.89
C ARG A 349 0.43 -23.53 8.32
N GLY A 350 0.75 -22.42 7.67
CA GLY A 350 -0.27 -21.63 7.00
C GLY A 350 0.25 -20.38 6.32
N VAL A 351 -0.69 -19.63 5.79
CA VAL A 351 -0.48 -18.39 5.06
C VAL A 351 -1.36 -17.29 5.65
N VAL A 352 -0.81 -16.09 5.80
CA VAL A 352 -1.55 -14.87 6.14
C VAL A 352 -1.40 -13.87 5.00
N LEU A 353 -2.49 -13.59 4.30
CA LEU A 353 -2.55 -12.62 3.20
C LEU A 353 -3.19 -11.32 3.69
N SER A 354 -2.75 -10.16 3.22
CA SER A 354 -3.48 -8.90 3.46
C SER A 354 -3.51 -8.00 2.25
N SER A 355 -4.43 -7.04 2.23
CA SER A 355 -4.45 -5.95 1.24
C SER A 355 -3.44 -4.83 1.54
N GLY A 356 -2.85 -4.86 2.73
CA GLY A 356 -2.22 -3.70 3.35
C GLY A 356 -3.28 -2.67 3.75
N PRO A 357 -2.90 -1.55 4.37
CA PRO A 357 -3.80 -0.43 4.60
C PRO A 357 -4.26 0.16 3.26
N ALA A 358 -5.53 -0.08 2.91
CA ALA A 358 -6.15 0.39 1.67
C ALA A 358 -7.18 1.50 1.97
N LEU A 359 -7.31 2.47 1.07
CA LEU A 359 -8.36 3.49 1.20
C LEU A 359 -9.73 2.86 0.96
N SER A 360 -10.65 3.14 1.88
CA SER A 360 -12.08 2.94 1.71
C SER A 360 -12.76 4.28 1.94
N MET A 361 -13.06 4.99 0.86
CA MET A 361 -13.71 6.31 0.90
C MET A 361 -15.02 6.23 1.69
N GLY A 362 -15.20 7.14 2.66
CA GLY A 362 -16.37 7.15 3.54
C GLY A 362 -16.34 6.14 4.69
N ALA A 363 -15.35 5.25 4.76
CA ALA A 363 -15.19 4.33 5.88
C ALA A 363 -14.72 5.08 7.13
N THR A 364 -15.63 5.46 8.02
CA THR A 364 -15.31 6.18 9.27
C THR A 364 -15.81 5.44 10.52
N GLU A 365 -16.68 4.46 10.35
CA GLU A 365 -17.37 3.78 11.44
C GLU A 365 -16.84 2.36 11.64
N THR A 366 -16.24 2.10 12.80
CA THR A 366 -15.57 0.82 13.09
C THR A 366 -16.54 -0.35 13.10
N ASN A 367 -17.77 -0.16 13.61
CA ASN A 367 -18.83 -1.17 13.65
C ASN A 367 -19.32 -1.60 12.25
N VAL A 368 -19.23 -0.73 11.26
CA VAL A 368 -19.60 -1.03 9.87
C VAL A 368 -18.48 -1.77 9.14
N GLU A 369 -17.24 -1.36 9.42
CA GLU A 369 -16.05 -1.80 8.68
C GLU A 369 -15.32 -2.98 9.33
N THR A 370 -15.71 -3.38 10.53
CA THR A 370 -15.12 -4.50 11.26
C THR A 370 -15.93 -5.78 11.07
N LEU A 371 -15.30 -6.78 10.49
CA LEU A 371 -15.89 -8.10 10.30
C LEU A 371 -14.88 -9.20 10.56
N THR A 372 -15.32 -10.32 11.12
CA THR A 372 -14.58 -11.58 11.13
C THR A 372 -15.50 -12.68 10.60
N THR A 373 -14.99 -13.51 9.70
CA THR A 373 -15.63 -14.74 9.26
C THR A 373 -14.62 -15.87 9.39
N GLU A 374 -14.96 -16.91 10.15
CA GLU A 374 -14.16 -18.14 10.33
C GLU A 374 -14.96 -19.30 9.76
N THR A 375 -14.32 -20.14 8.95
CA THR A 375 -14.85 -21.38 8.40
C THR A 375 -13.83 -22.50 8.63
N ASP A 376 -14.17 -23.75 8.30
CA ASP A 376 -13.23 -24.87 8.37
C ASP A 376 -12.06 -24.77 7.38
N ASN A 377 -12.07 -23.78 6.47
CA ASN A 377 -11.04 -23.57 5.46
C ASN A 377 -10.13 -22.38 5.76
N GLY A 378 -10.48 -21.52 6.72
CA GLY A 378 -9.67 -20.37 7.11
C GLY A 378 -10.48 -19.25 7.74
N ILE A 379 -9.83 -18.10 7.88
CA ILE A 379 -10.38 -16.91 8.55
C ILE A 379 -10.17 -15.71 7.64
N ILE A 380 -11.18 -14.85 7.51
CA ILE A 380 -11.01 -13.52 6.92
C ILE A 380 -11.48 -12.46 7.91
N MET A 381 -10.73 -11.37 7.97
CA MET A 381 -11.00 -10.21 8.79
C MET A 381 -10.95 -8.96 7.94
N ARG A 382 -11.87 -8.03 8.22
CA ARG A 382 -11.80 -6.65 7.75
C ARG A 382 -11.69 -5.74 8.98
N ARG A 383 -10.74 -4.81 8.99
CA ARG A 383 -10.52 -3.88 10.10
C ARG A 383 -10.40 -2.46 9.56
N LEU A 384 -11.11 -1.52 10.19
CA LEU A 384 -10.84 -0.10 10.05
C LEU A 384 -9.64 0.25 10.92
N THR A 385 -8.48 0.42 10.31
CA THR A 385 -7.20 0.67 10.99
C THR A 385 -7.03 2.14 11.37
N ALA A 386 -7.64 3.03 10.61
CA ALA A 386 -7.80 4.46 10.87
C ALA A 386 -8.96 4.99 10.00
N PRO A 387 -9.48 6.21 10.21
CA PRO A 387 -10.46 6.80 9.32
C PRO A 387 -10.02 6.69 7.85
N HIS A 388 -10.90 6.13 7.02
CA HIS A 388 -10.72 5.83 5.61
C HIS A 388 -9.69 4.74 5.27
N LEU A 389 -9.04 4.11 6.25
CA LEU A 389 -8.05 3.05 6.04
C LEU A 389 -8.56 1.71 6.54
N VAL A 390 -8.82 0.80 5.61
CA VAL A 390 -9.23 -0.56 5.91
C VAL A 390 -8.14 -1.55 5.52
N ARG A 391 -8.03 -2.63 6.28
CA ARG A 391 -7.24 -3.80 5.89
C ARG A 391 -8.14 -5.01 5.84
N GLU A 392 -8.03 -5.79 4.77
CA GLU A 392 -8.50 -7.16 4.75
C GLU A 392 -7.33 -8.10 5.01
N THR A 393 -7.53 -9.07 5.89
CA THR A 393 -6.54 -10.11 6.25
C THR A 393 -7.19 -11.48 6.13
N VAL A 394 -6.59 -12.37 5.34
CA VAL A 394 -7.02 -13.76 5.14
C VAL A 394 -5.98 -14.70 5.74
N ILE A 395 -6.40 -15.62 6.59
CA ILE A 395 -5.54 -16.58 7.29
C ILE A 395 -5.98 -17.99 6.87
N ILE A 396 -5.11 -18.69 6.13
CA ILE A 396 -5.38 -20.03 5.62
C ILE A 396 -4.36 -21.00 6.23
N PRO A 397 -4.76 -21.87 7.16
CA PRO A 397 -3.90 -22.98 7.58
C PRO A 397 -3.73 -23.97 6.42
N VAL A 398 -2.50 -24.44 6.19
CA VAL A 398 -2.19 -25.43 5.14
C VAL A 398 -2.05 -26.85 5.70
N THR A 399 -2.11 -27.00 7.02
CA THR A 399 -2.17 -28.29 7.72
C THR A 399 -3.14 -28.18 8.91
N PRO A 400 -3.71 -29.30 9.40
CA PRO A 400 -4.55 -29.29 10.60
C PRO A 400 -3.87 -28.69 11.83
N ALA A 401 -2.56 -28.91 11.99
CA ALA A 401 -1.77 -28.36 13.10
C ALA A 401 -1.65 -26.82 13.05
N GLY A 402 -1.91 -26.19 11.89
CA GLY A 402 -1.88 -24.73 11.75
C GLY A 402 -3.07 -24.02 12.41
N TRP A 403 -4.14 -24.72 12.80
CA TRP A 403 -5.35 -24.07 13.30
C TRP A 403 -5.17 -23.31 14.62
N SER A 404 -4.30 -23.78 15.51
CA SER A 404 -4.01 -23.07 16.77
C SER A 404 -3.37 -21.70 16.49
N VAL A 405 -2.34 -21.67 15.64
CA VAL A 405 -1.64 -20.43 15.28
C VAL A 405 -2.49 -19.53 14.35
N ALA A 406 -3.37 -20.10 13.52
CA ALA A 406 -4.34 -19.32 12.74
C ALA A 406 -5.22 -18.43 13.64
N ARG A 407 -5.68 -18.98 14.77
CA ARG A 407 -6.49 -18.24 15.75
C ARG A 407 -5.66 -17.21 16.52
N GLN A 408 -4.37 -17.48 16.79
CA GLN A 408 -3.47 -16.48 17.33
C GLN A 408 -3.29 -15.29 16.38
N TRP A 409 -3.12 -15.55 15.07
CA TRP A 409 -3.12 -14.49 14.06
C TRP A 409 -4.43 -13.70 14.02
N ARG A 410 -5.57 -14.40 14.09
CA ARG A 410 -6.90 -13.76 14.16
C ARG A 410 -7.01 -12.85 15.37
N ASP A 411 -6.55 -13.30 16.53
CA ASP A 411 -6.66 -12.54 17.77
C ASP A 411 -5.72 -11.31 17.72
N ALA A 412 -4.50 -11.48 17.21
CA ALA A 412 -3.53 -10.42 17.03
C ALA A 412 -4.05 -9.31 16.09
N TYR A 413 -4.39 -9.64 14.84
CA TYR A 413 -4.97 -8.65 13.90
C TYR A 413 -6.40 -8.24 14.30
N GLY A 414 -7.05 -9.00 15.19
CA GLY A 414 -8.34 -8.66 15.76
C GLY A 414 -8.33 -7.32 16.48
N THR A 415 -7.20 -6.93 17.06
CA THR A 415 -7.01 -5.67 17.78
C THR A 415 -6.45 -4.53 16.92
N GLU A 416 -6.25 -4.74 15.62
CA GLU A 416 -5.51 -3.81 14.74
C GLU A 416 -6.03 -2.36 14.78
N ALA A 417 -7.35 -2.17 14.86
CA ALA A 417 -7.98 -0.85 14.94
C ALA A 417 -7.50 0.00 16.14
N ARG A 418 -6.92 -0.63 17.16
CA ARG A 418 -6.43 0.04 18.38
C ARG A 418 -4.91 0.20 18.42
N TRP A 419 -4.19 -0.38 17.47
CA TRP A 419 -2.72 -0.48 17.53
C TRP A 419 -2.03 0.87 17.61
N VAL A 420 -2.32 1.77 16.66
CA VAL A 420 -1.74 3.12 16.65
C VAL A 420 -2.02 3.85 17.95
N GLN A 421 -3.24 3.72 18.48
CA GLN A 421 -3.63 4.39 19.70
C GLN A 421 -2.90 3.83 20.94
N SER A 422 -2.79 2.51 21.04
CA SER A 422 -2.01 1.85 22.10
C SER A 422 -0.54 2.27 22.03
N ASP A 423 0.03 2.33 20.83
CA ASP A 423 1.44 2.66 20.62
C ASP A 423 1.73 4.14 20.93
N LEU A 424 0.80 5.05 20.58
CA LEU A 424 0.86 6.47 20.98
C LEU A 424 0.82 6.61 22.51
N ALA A 425 -0.15 5.95 23.16
CA ALA A 425 -0.29 6.00 24.61
C ALA A 425 0.96 5.44 25.32
N ALA A 426 1.51 4.33 24.85
CA ALA A 426 2.74 3.75 25.38
C ALA A 426 3.97 4.67 25.21
N ALA A 427 3.96 5.52 24.18
CA ALA A 427 4.99 6.54 23.95
C ALA A 427 4.73 7.86 24.69
N GLY A 428 3.60 8.00 25.39
CA GLY A 428 3.21 9.21 26.11
C GLY A 428 2.61 10.30 25.22
N TYR A 429 2.13 9.95 24.03
CA TYR A 429 1.52 10.90 23.08
C TYR A 429 -0.01 10.94 23.18
N PRO A 430 -0.64 12.07 22.79
CA PRO A 430 -2.10 12.22 22.74
C PRO A 430 -2.79 11.28 21.76
N HIS A 431 -4.13 11.23 21.82
CA HIS A 431 -4.92 10.38 20.93
C HIS A 431 -4.87 10.89 19.49
N MET A 432 -4.98 9.98 18.51
CA MET A 432 -4.80 10.32 17.08
C MET A 432 -5.72 11.44 16.57
N ASN A 433 -6.94 11.54 17.10
CA ASN A 433 -7.91 12.60 16.76
C ASN A 433 -7.47 14.00 17.22
N GLU A 434 -6.58 14.09 18.21
CA GLU A 434 -6.02 15.36 18.67
C GLU A 434 -4.86 15.84 17.78
N LEU A 435 -4.35 14.99 16.89
CA LEU A 435 -3.19 15.29 16.03
C LEU A 435 -3.57 15.93 14.70
N GLN A 436 -4.83 15.82 14.28
CA GLN A 436 -5.34 16.36 13.01
C GLN A 436 -6.25 17.57 13.27
N LEU A 437 -6.32 18.51 12.33
CA LEU A 437 -7.41 19.49 12.30
C LEU A 437 -8.70 18.78 11.84
N GLU A 438 -9.84 19.15 12.44
CA GLU A 438 -11.16 18.59 12.09
C GLU A 438 -11.51 18.72 10.58
#